data_AF-A0A943JNH4-F1
#
_entry.id   AF-A0A943JNH4-F1
#
_cell.length_a   1.000
_cell.length_b   1.000
_cell.length_c   1.000
_cell.angle_alpha   90.00
_cell.angle_beta   90.00
_cell.angle_gamma   90.00
#
_symmetry.space_group_name_H-M   'P 1'
#
loop_
_entity.id
_entity.type
_entity.pdbx_description
1 polymer ?
#
loop_
_entity_poly.entity_id
_entity_poly.type
_entity_poly.pdbx_seq_one_letter_code
_entity_poly.pdbx_strand_id
1 'polypeptide(L)' 'MDINLLFKIAAIGILVAVLYQVLVRAGREDQAMMTTLAGLIIVLTMVIKEISTLFGSVRTMFNL' A
#
# COMPACT_ATOMS: atom_id res chain seq x y z
N MET A 1 -14.90 -8.44 2.17
CA MET A 1 -13.68 -7.61 2.22
C MET A 1 -12.85 -8.11 3.38
N ASP A 2 -11.78 -8.85 3.09
CA ASP A 2 -10.96 -9.46 4.12
C ASP A 2 -10.35 -8.39 5.02
N ILE A 3 -10.66 -8.46 6.32
CA ILE A 3 -10.04 -7.63 7.37
C ILE A 3 -8.50 -7.68 7.29
N ASN A 4 -7.96 -8.78 6.75
CA ASN A 4 -6.54 -8.97 6.46
C ASN A 4 -5.94 -7.90 5.54
N LEU A 5 -6.68 -7.40 4.53
CA LEU A 5 -6.20 -6.33 3.65
C LEU A 5 -6.02 -5.02 4.43
N LEU A 6 -6.99 -4.71 5.30
CA LEU A 6 -6.98 -3.50 6.11
C LEU A 6 -5.82 -3.52 7.11
N PHE A 7 -5.57 -4.67 7.74
CA PHE A 7 -4.40 -4.87 8.60
C PHE A 7 -3.07 -4.76 7.84
N LYS A 8 -2.97 -5.30 6.61
CA LYS A 8 -1.75 -5.16 5.79
C LYS A 8 -1.46 -3.70 5.44
N ILE A 9 -2.48 -2.93 5.04
CA ILE A 9 -2.32 -1.51 4.72
C ILE A 9 -1.89 -0.73 5.97
N ALA A 10 -2.54 -0.98 7.12
CA ALA A 10 -2.17 -0.35 8.39
C ALA A 10 -0.74 -0.67 8.82
N ALA A 11 -0.31 -1.92 8.71
CA ALA A 11 1.05 -2.34 9.04
C ALA A 11 2.10 -1.65 8.17
N ILE A 12 1.84 -1.50 6.87
CA ILE A 12 2.72 -0.77 5.95
C ILE A 12 2.77 0.72 6.33
N GLY A 13 1.63 1.32 6.67
CA GLY A 13 1.57 2.72 7.13
C GLY A 13 2.43 2.96 8.37
N ILE A 14 2.34 2.08 9.37
CA ILE A 14 3.17 2.14 10.59
C ILE A 14 4.66 2.00 10.24
N LEU A 15 5.01 1.01 9.42
CA LEU A 15 6.39 0.75 9.03
C LEU A 15 7.01 1.95 8.30
N VAL A 16 6.29 2.53 7.34
CA VAL A 16 6.72 3.72 6.60
C VAL A 16 6.90 4.92 7.52
N ALA A 17 5.98 5.14 8.47
CA ALA A 17 6.09 6.22 9.44
C ALA A 17 7.33 6.07 10.35
N VAL A 18 7.62 4.85 10.81
CA VAL A 18 8.82 4.57 11.60
C VAL A 18 10.10 4.80 10.77
N LEU A 19 10.14 4.30 9.53
CA LEU A 19 11.30 4.52 8.64
C LEU A 19 11.52 6.00 8.34
N TYR A 20 10.44 6.76 8.11
CA TYR A 20 10.52 8.19 7.89
C TYR A 20 11.18 8.89 9.10
N GLN A 21 10.72 8.62 10.31
CA GLN A 21 11.31 9.19 11.53
C GLN A 21 12.79 8.83 11.69
N VAL A 22 13.16 7.57 11.41
CA VAL A 22 14.54 7.10 11.49
C VAL A 22 15.43 7.80 10.46
N LEU A 23 14.98 7.93 9.21
CA LEU A 23 15.73 8.56 8.13
C LEU A 23 15.90 10.06 8.34
N VAL A 24 14.87 10.76 8.80
CA VAL A 24 14.96 12.18 9.17
C VAL A 24 15.95 12.37 10.33
N ARG A 25 15.89 11.54 11.37
CA ARG A 25 16.86 11.59 12.49
C ARG A 25 18.29 11.27 12.07
N ALA A 26 18.48 10.52 10.99
CA ALA A 26 19.79 10.24 10.40
C ALA A 26 20.28 11.35 9.44
N GLY A 27 19.53 12.45 9.28
CA GLY A 27 19.87 13.54 8.35
C GLY A 27 19.65 13.21 6.87
N ARG A 28 18.84 12.18 6.56
CA ARG A 28 18.58 11.70 5.18
C ARG A 28 17.16 12.03 4.75
N GLU A 29 16.80 13.32 4.76
CA GLU A 29 15.44 13.79 4.49
C GLU A 29 14.90 13.39 3.11
N ASP A 30 15.73 13.47 2.07
CA ASP A 30 15.36 13.05 0.71
C ASP A 30 14.94 11.57 0.67
N GLN A 31 15.64 10.72 1.41
CA GLN A 31 15.31 9.29 1.47
C GLN A 31 14.07 9.01 2.29
N ALA A 32 13.84 9.80 3.35
CA ALA A 32 12.61 9.73 4.11
C ALA A 32 11.41 10.04 3.20
N MET A 33 11.50 11.11 2.39
CA MET A 33 10.47 11.45 1.41
C MET A 33 10.25 10.34 0.37
N MET A 34 11.34 9.80 -0.21
CA MET A 34 11.25 8.70 -1.17
C MET A 34 10.61 7.44 -0.56
N THR A 35 10.89 7.15 0.72
CA THR A 35 10.31 6.00 1.42
C THR A 35 8.81 6.17 1.62
N THR A 36 8.34 7.38 1.95
CA THR A 36 6.91 7.67 2.07
C THR A 36 6.18 7.50 0.73
N LEU A 37 6.77 7.98 -0.36
CA LEU A 37 6.22 7.81 -1.71
C LEU A 37 6.16 6.33 -2.10
N ALA A 38 7.24 5.57 -1.86
CA ALA A 38 7.27 4.13 -2.13
C ALA A 38 6.18 3.38 -1.34
N GLY A 39 6.01 3.71 -0.06
CA GLY A 39 4.94 3.17 0.78
C GLY A 39 3.55 3.42 0.19
N LEU A 40 3.31 4.64 -0.29
CA LEU A 40 2.06 5.02 -0.95
C LEU A 40 1.81 4.22 -2.23
N ILE A 41 2.81 4.09 -3.09
CA ILE A 41 2.72 3.34 -4.36
C ILE A 41 2.41 1.85 -4.09
N ILE A 42 3.03 1.27 -3.06
CA ILE A 42 2.78 -0.12 -2.66
C ILE A 42 1.30 -0.31 -2.27
N VAL A 43 0.76 0.57 -1.43
CA VAL A 43 -0.66 0.53 -1.02
C VAL A 43 -1.59 0.70 -2.22
N LEU A 44 -1.33 1.67 -3.09
CA LEU A 44 -2.13 1.87 -4.30
C LEU A 44 -2.12 0.65 -5.22
N THR A 45 -0.97 -0.01 -5.38
CA THR A 45 -0.83 -1.22 -6.20
C THR A 45 -1.65 -2.39 -5.62
N MET A 46 -1.72 -2.51 -4.29
CA MET A 46 -2.60 -3.49 -3.65
C MET A 46 -4.07 -3.22 -3.93
N VAL A 47 -4.51 -1.96 -3.82
CA VAL A 47 -5.90 -1.57 -4.12
C VAL A 47 -6.25 -1.87 -5.57
N ILE A 48 -5.36 -1.58 -6.53
CA ILE A 48 -5.57 -1.88 -7.95
C ILE A 48 -5.76 -3.39 -8.19
N LYS A 49 -5.00 -4.24 -7.50
CA LYS A 49 -5.16 -5.71 -7.61
C LYS A 49 -6.52 -6.17 -7.11
N GLU A 50 -6.98 -5.65 -5.97
CA GLU A 50 -8.30 -5.97 -5.43
C GLU A 50 -9.42 -5.54 -6.38
N ILE A 51 -9.32 -4.34 -6.95
CA ILE A 51 -10.25 -3.86 -7.98
C ILE A 51 -10.24 -4.81 -9.19
N SER A 52 -9.06 -5.22 -9.67
CA SER A 52 -8.94 -6.16 -10.79
C SER A 52 -9.62 -7.51 -10.51
N THR A 53 -9.44 -8.05 -9.30
CA THR A 53 -10.12 -9.28 -8.86
C THR A 53 -11.64 -9.13 -8.84
N LEU A 54 -12.14 -7.98 -8.37
CA LEU A 54 -13.58 -7.68 -8.41
C LEU A 54 -14.09 -7.61 -9.85
N PHE A 55 -13.37 -6.92 -10.74
CA PHE A 55 -13.72 -6.86 -12.16
C PHE A 55 -13.73 -8.24 -12.81
N GLY A 56 -12.74 -9.09 -12.51
CA GLY A 56 -12.71 -10.48 -12.96
C GLY A 56 -13.92 -11.28 -12.46
N SER A 57 -14.26 -11.12 -11.18
CA SER A 57 -15.43 -11.79 -10.58
C SER A 57 -16.73 -11.36 -11.25
N VAL A 58 -16.89 -10.06 -11.51
CA VAL A 58 -18.04 -9.52 -12.27
C VAL A 58 -18.08 -10.12 -13.67
N ARG A 59 -16.97 -10.11 -14.40
CA ARG A 59 -16.89 -10.67 -15.76
C ARG A 59 -17.28 -12.16 -15.80
N THR A 60 -16.81 -12.96 -14.83
CA THR A 60 -17.19 -14.38 -14.69
C THR A 60 -18.68 -14.55 -14.38
N MET A 61 -19.26 -13.74 -13.50
CA MET A 61 -20.70 -13.78 -13.20
C MET A 61 -21.56 -13.44 -14.42
N PHE A 62 -21.08 -12.54 -15.28
CA PHE A 62 -21.75 -12.18 -16.53
C PHE A 62 -21.34 -13.05 -17.73
N ASN A 63 -20.51 -14.08 -17.51
CA ASN A 63 -20.02 -15.02 -18.53
C ASN A 63 -19.41 -14.35 -19.78
N LEU A 64 -18.75 -13.20 -19.57
CA LEU A 64 -18.11 -12.36 -20.59
C LEU A 64 -16.62 -12.66 -20.78
#